data_AF-A0A7X4FNC1-F1
#
_entry.id   AF-A0A7X4FNC1-F1
#
_cell.length_a   1.000
_cell.length_b   1.000
_cell.length_c   1.000
_cell.angle_alpha   90.00
_cell.angle_beta   90.00
_cell.angle_gamma   90.00
#
_symmetry.space_group_name_H-M   'P 1'
#
loop_
_entity.id
_entity.type
_entity.pdbx_description
1 polymer ?
#
loop_
_entity_poly.entity_id
_entity_poly.type
_entity_poly.pdbx_seq_one_letter_code
_entity_poly.pdbx_strand_id
1 'polypeptide(L)'
;MSSSQSVYRAAAFADFKPELSAPGATPERLAHLEEHGFVIINDFVDNPWIPVLREAGRRVTEACAPENGYDEIDCSKGYVHRTGNDEPWAIRGLIHPAFGEPCFAEFHGSPDFLSFVHSWCGGLEPEDVVLGGLLLWCNPRQKENKLSWHRDVTWWGTGERYFAQRDERGSDPEAYSEEVEKKRWEEIRANNAKSLKERNGVSMFLALADDECHELIPGSHNRWRTPFEHDVLLPKAVKEQGVPHTPSWNGEDPLPGQVAIRLKAGEALIRNGATIHTGHTVPGRERNTLSIGWSKWSGPSEEEPSVSDVRHAWQLDPAVREALPHEWMKTAWDRWAERTKLGDTLEDRYPGFDIKRVKAGEVIGWRGELERQAAAAGEAWERFQTVS
;
A
#
# COMPACT_ATOMS: atom_id res chain seq x y z
N MET A 1 28.23 10.39 -20.54
CA MET A 1 26.79 10.07 -20.67
C MET A 1 26.45 9.26 -19.44
N SER A 2 25.65 9.84 -18.54
CA SER A 2 25.52 9.44 -17.14
C SER A 2 24.82 8.09 -16.99
N SER A 3 25.27 7.26 -16.06
CA SER A 3 24.74 5.94 -15.70
C SER A 3 23.31 5.95 -15.12
N SER A 4 22.61 7.08 -15.19
CA SER A 4 21.24 7.23 -14.68
C SER A 4 20.17 6.60 -15.59
N GLN A 5 20.48 6.38 -16.88
CA GLN A 5 19.52 5.79 -17.83
C GLN A 5 19.31 4.28 -17.65
N SER A 6 20.24 3.55 -17.01
CA SER A 6 20.12 2.09 -16.87
C SER A 6 19.33 1.64 -15.64
N VAL A 7 18.91 2.58 -14.78
CA VAL A 7 18.31 2.26 -13.48
C VAL A 7 16.79 2.20 -13.57
N TYR A 8 16.16 2.96 -14.47
CA TYR A 8 14.71 3.00 -14.64
C TYR A 8 14.29 2.31 -15.92
N ARG A 9 13.16 1.61 -15.89
CA ARG A 9 12.55 1.09 -17.12
C ARG A 9 11.93 2.23 -17.91
N ALA A 10 11.35 3.22 -17.22
CA ALA A 10 10.70 4.35 -17.87
C ALA A 10 11.70 5.24 -18.64
N ALA A 11 11.38 5.52 -19.91
CA ALA A 11 12.13 6.47 -20.72
C ALA A 11 11.69 7.94 -20.52
N ALA A 12 10.57 8.15 -19.81
CA ALA A 12 9.97 9.45 -19.56
C ALA A 12 9.62 9.62 -18.07
N PHE A 13 9.57 10.87 -17.63
CA PHE A 13 9.23 11.22 -16.25
C PHE A 13 8.02 12.13 -16.22
N ALA A 14 7.19 11.97 -15.20
CA ALA A 14 6.15 12.92 -14.84
C ALA A 14 6.59 13.68 -13.59
N ASP A 15 6.85 14.97 -13.77
CA ASP A 15 7.21 15.91 -12.71
C ASP A 15 5.96 16.72 -12.29
N PHE A 16 6.04 17.37 -11.12
CA PHE A 16 5.04 18.35 -10.71
C PHE A 16 4.85 19.45 -11.76
N LYS A 17 3.60 19.86 -11.94
CA LYS A 17 3.17 20.90 -12.88
C LYS A 17 2.90 22.21 -12.13
N PRO A 18 3.68 23.29 -12.33
CA PRO A 18 3.47 24.57 -11.65
C PRO A 18 2.05 25.14 -11.83
N GLU A 19 1.40 24.87 -12.97
CA GLU A 19 0.01 25.25 -13.22
C GLU A 19 -1.01 24.54 -12.31
N LEU A 20 -0.61 23.46 -11.61
CA LEU A 20 -1.41 22.70 -10.64
C LEU A 20 -1.01 23.01 -9.19
N SER A 21 -0.41 24.17 -8.91
CA SER A 21 0.10 24.52 -7.57
C SER A 21 -0.96 24.96 -6.56
N ALA A 22 -2.17 25.28 -7.01
CA ALA A 22 -3.23 25.72 -6.11
C ALA A 22 -3.67 24.55 -5.19
N PRO A 23 -3.78 24.77 -3.86
CA PRO A 23 -3.97 23.69 -2.89
C PRO A 23 -5.36 23.03 -2.99
N GLY A 24 -5.45 21.81 -2.48
CA GLY A 24 -6.69 21.04 -2.44
C GLY A 24 -7.12 20.48 -3.80
N ALA A 25 -8.41 20.15 -3.91
CA ALA A 25 -9.02 19.51 -5.08
C ALA A 25 -9.54 20.54 -6.10
N THR A 26 -8.65 21.34 -6.70
CA THR A 26 -9.05 22.32 -7.72
C THR A 26 -9.60 21.64 -8.99
N PRO A 27 -10.43 22.33 -9.78
CA PRO A 27 -10.93 21.79 -11.05
C PRO A 27 -9.80 21.30 -11.98
N GLU A 28 -8.66 21.97 -12.01
CA GLU A 28 -7.51 21.63 -12.85
C GLU A 28 -6.82 20.35 -12.36
N ARG A 29 -6.63 20.19 -11.04
CA ARG A 29 -6.07 18.97 -10.45
C ARG A 29 -7.00 17.77 -10.65
N LEU A 30 -8.31 17.99 -10.49
CA LEU A 30 -9.31 16.95 -10.72
C LEU A 30 -9.40 16.55 -12.19
N ALA A 31 -9.34 17.52 -13.12
CA ALA A 31 -9.29 17.23 -14.56
C ALA A 31 -8.01 16.46 -14.93
N HIS A 32 -6.86 16.82 -14.35
CA HIS A 32 -5.61 16.10 -14.56
C HIS A 32 -5.68 14.65 -14.05
N LEU A 33 -6.24 14.46 -12.85
CA LEU A 33 -6.48 13.14 -12.27
C LEU A 33 -7.48 12.32 -13.09
N GLU A 34 -8.52 12.94 -13.64
CA GLU A 34 -9.50 12.31 -14.52
C GLU A 34 -8.86 11.83 -15.82
N GLU A 35 -8.07 12.69 -16.46
CA GLU A 35 -7.44 12.44 -17.76
C GLU A 35 -6.33 11.40 -17.66
N HIS A 36 -5.43 11.54 -16.68
CA HIS A 36 -4.20 10.76 -16.62
C HIS A 36 -4.20 9.67 -15.55
N GLY A 37 -5.17 9.67 -14.63
CA GLY A 37 -5.26 8.67 -13.57
C GLY A 37 -4.28 8.91 -12.41
N PHE A 38 -3.61 10.07 -12.41
CA PHE A 38 -2.79 10.54 -11.31
C PHE A 38 -2.68 12.07 -11.32
N VAL A 39 -2.24 12.63 -10.20
CA VAL A 39 -1.83 14.03 -10.06
C VAL A 39 -0.74 14.14 -8.99
N ILE A 40 0.24 15.01 -9.21
CA ILE A 40 1.25 15.38 -8.23
C ILE A 40 0.82 16.71 -7.60
N ILE A 41 0.76 16.74 -6.28
CA ILE A 41 0.41 17.92 -5.49
C ILE A 41 1.63 18.38 -4.69
N ASN A 42 1.70 19.68 -4.38
CA ASN A 42 2.80 20.30 -3.64
C ASN A 42 2.35 20.88 -2.29
N ASP A 43 1.19 20.45 -1.78
CA ASP A 43 0.52 21.02 -0.60
C ASP A 43 1.32 20.87 0.70
N PHE A 44 2.31 19.98 0.73
CA PHE A 44 3.17 19.73 1.91
C PHE A 44 4.62 20.15 1.68
N VAL A 45 4.93 20.85 0.58
CA VAL A 45 6.25 21.45 0.37
C VAL A 45 6.51 22.47 1.48
N ASP A 46 7.72 22.43 2.03
CA ASP A 46 8.15 23.22 3.20
C ASP A 46 7.37 22.97 4.50
N ASN A 47 6.51 21.94 4.55
CA ASN A 47 5.81 21.59 5.79
C ASN A 47 6.82 21.09 6.85
N PRO A 48 6.77 21.60 8.09
CA PRO A 48 7.74 21.27 9.15
C PRO A 48 7.72 19.78 9.57
N TRP A 49 6.66 19.03 9.27
CA TRP A 49 6.58 17.60 9.53
C TRP A 49 7.48 16.78 8.61
N ILE A 50 7.77 17.24 7.39
CA ILE A 50 8.56 16.49 6.40
C ILE A 50 9.93 16.03 6.96
N PRO A 51 10.78 16.91 7.52
CA PRO A 51 12.04 16.46 8.12
C PRO A 51 11.84 15.54 9.33
N VAL A 52 10.83 15.77 10.17
CA VAL A 52 10.55 14.94 11.36
C VAL A 52 10.20 13.51 10.94
N LEU A 53 9.24 13.38 10.02
CA LEU A 53 8.78 12.11 9.49
C LEU A 53 9.88 11.39 8.71
N ARG A 54 10.73 12.13 7.96
CA ARG A 54 11.86 11.55 7.22
C ARG A 54 12.83 10.86 8.17
N GLU A 55 13.24 11.53 9.25
CA GLU A 55 14.17 10.94 10.22
C GLU A 55 13.56 9.75 10.96
N ALA A 56 12.27 9.82 11.31
CA ALA A 56 11.54 8.67 11.85
C ALA A 56 11.50 7.50 10.86
N GLY A 57 11.22 7.77 9.59
CA GLY A 57 11.21 6.75 8.53
C GLY A 57 12.58 6.09 8.32
N ARG A 58 13.67 6.85 8.45
CA ARG A 58 15.05 6.31 8.40
C ARG A 58 15.32 5.36 9.56
N ARG A 59 14.96 5.74 10.80
CA ARG A 59 15.11 4.87 11.98
C ARG A 59 14.29 3.59 11.87
N VAL A 60 13.03 3.70 11.45
CA VAL A 60 12.16 2.53 11.25
C VAL A 60 12.69 1.61 10.16
N THR A 61 13.19 2.17 9.05
CA THR A 61 13.77 1.37 7.96
C THR A 61 15.02 0.63 8.41
N GLU A 62 15.91 1.30 9.15
CA GLU A 62 17.13 0.69 9.69
C GLU A 62 16.80 -0.40 10.72
N ALA A 63 15.88 -0.14 11.64
CA ALA A 63 15.48 -1.16 12.62
C ALA A 63 14.84 -2.40 11.97
N CYS A 64 14.15 -2.23 10.83
CA CYS A 64 13.57 -3.35 10.06
C CYS A 64 14.61 -4.17 9.28
N ALA A 65 15.88 -3.78 9.27
CA ALA A 65 16.95 -4.54 8.65
C ALA A 65 17.02 -5.97 9.21
N PRO A 66 17.23 -6.99 8.36
CA PRO A 66 17.21 -8.39 8.80
C PRO A 66 18.23 -8.70 9.91
N GLU A 67 19.38 -8.02 9.93
CA GLU A 67 20.42 -8.16 10.95
C GLU A 67 20.04 -7.61 12.34
N ASN A 68 19.11 -6.65 12.42
CA ASN A 68 18.71 -5.99 13.66
C ASN A 68 17.59 -6.74 14.39
N GLY A 69 16.92 -7.66 13.69
CA GLY A 69 15.86 -8.48 14.26
C GLY A 69 14.71 -7.64 14.85
N TYR A 70 14.53 -7.72 16.17
CA TYR A 70 13.52 -6.95 16.92
C TYR A 70 14.12 -6.20 18.13
N ASP A 71 15.44 -6.03 18.15
CA ASP A 71 16.14 -5.51 19.33
C ASP A 71 16.02 -3.99 19.44
N GLU A 72 16.00 -3.28 18.31
CA GLU A 72 15.86 -1.83 18.27
C GLU A 72 14.39 -1.39 18.28
N ILE A 73 13.58 -2.00 17.42
CA ILE A 73 12.14 -1.81 17.31
C ILE A 73 11.51 -3.19 17.21
N ASP A 74 10.43 -3.43 17.96
CA ASP A 74 9.65 -4.67 17.86
C ASP A 74 8.77 -4.65 16.60
N CYS A 75 9.41 -4.83 15.43
CA CYS A 75 8.76 -4.81 14.13
C CYS A 75 7.76 -5.96 13.94
N SER A 76 7.77 -6.97 14.81
CA SER A 76 6.76 -8.05 14.83
C SER A 76 5.37 -7.56 15.23
N LYS A 77 5.27 -6.34 15.78
CA LYS A 77 4.02 -5.62 16.05
C LYS A 77 3.46 -4.87 14.84
N GLY A 78 4.11 -4.98 13.68
CA GLY A 78 3.66 -4.39 12.44
C GLY A 78 3.49 -5.44 11.33
N TYR A 79 3.73 -5.02 10.09
CA TYR A 79 3.87 -5.94 8.97
C TYR A 79 4.93 -5.40 8.02
N VAL A 80 6.08 -6.09 7.94
CA VAL A 80 7.19 -5.70 7.08
C VAL A 80 7.13 -6.48 5.77
N HIS A 81 7.00 -5.77 4.66
CA HIS A 81 7.13 -6.34 3.33
C HIS A 81 8.62 -6.52 3.03
N ARG A 82 9.02 -7.78 2.80
CA ARG A 82 10.41 -8.17 2.59
C ARG A 82 10.64 -8.73 1.19
N THR A 83 11.88 -8.63 0.71
CA THR A 83 12.33 -9.14 -0.59
C THR A 83 13.79 -9.62 -0.50
N GLY A 84 14.24 -10.40 -1.47
CA GLY A 84 15.62 -10.86 -1.51
C GLY A 84 16.08 -11.50 -0.19
N ASN A 85 17.18 -11.01 0.36
CA ASN A 85 17.77 -11.47 1.63
C ASN A 85 16.99 -10.93 2.85
N ASP A 86 15.65 -11.05 2.83
CA ASP A 86 14.74 -10.51 3.84
C ASP A 86 14.83 -8.97 4.04
N GLU A 87 15.32 -8.23 3.04
CA GLU A 87 15.42 -6.77 3.08
C GLU A 87 14.04 -6.11 3.02
N PRO A 88 13.76 -5.09 3.85
CA PRO A 88 12.48 -4.39 3.83
C PRO A 88 12.34 -3.52 2.57
N TRP A 89 11.16 -3.53 1.95
CA TRP A 89 10.79 -2.60 0.86
C TRP A 89 9.50 -1.84 1.12
N ALA A 90 8.73 -2.23 2.13
CA ALA A 90 7.64 -1.43 2.66
C ALA A 90 7.32 -1.85 4.11
N ILE A 91 6.97 -0.90 4.97
CA ILE A 91 6.81 -1.13 6.41
C ILE A 91 5.45 -0.61 6.89
N ARG A 92 4.64 -1.50 7.47
CA ARG A 92 3.36 -1.18 8.12
C ARG A 92 3.52 -1.34 9.63
N GLY A 93 2.68 -0.66 10.40
CA GLY A 93 2.78 -0.64 11.86
C GLY A 93 3.30 0.66 12.43
N LEU A 94 3.52 1.71 11.62
CA LEU A 94 4.21 2.93 12.05
C LEU A 94 3.52 3.68 13.20
N ILE A 95 2.21 3.51 13.38
CA ILE A 95 1.43 4.09 14.49
C ILE A 95 1.33 3.16 15.71
N HIS A 96 1.85 1.94 15.63
CA HIS A 96 1.90 1.03 16.76
C HIS A 96 2.95 1.56 17.76
N PRO A 97 2.65 1.66 19.08
CA PRO A 97 3.57 2.27 20.05
C PRO A 97 4.92 1.55 20.17
N ALA A 98 4.96 0.24 19.87
CA ALA A 98 6.20 -0.53 19.80
C ALA A 98 7.21 -0.03 18.74
N PHE A 99 6.78 0.77 17.76
CA PHE A 99 7.67 1.43 16.80
C PHE A 99 8.37 2.66 17.39
N GLY A 100 7.88 3.20 18.51
CA GLY A 100 8.51 4.34 19.19
C GLY A 100 8.47 5.67 18.41
N GLU A 101 7.69 5.76 17.34
CA GLU A 101 7.62 6.93 16.45
C GLU A 101 6.21 7.55 16.45
N PRO A 102 5.80 8.24 17.54
CA PRO A 102 4.45 8.82 17.65
C PRO A 102 4.17 9.87 16.58
N CYS A 103 5.22 10.49 16.01
CA CYS A 103 5.11 11.53 14.99
C CYS A 103 4.27 11.11 13.77
N PHE A 104 4.22 9.82 13.43
CA PHE A 104 3.37 9.33 12.35
C PHE A 104 1.87 9.47 12.67
N ALA A 105 1.47 9.10 13.90
CA ALA A 105 0.09 9.26 14.36
C ALA A 105 -0.26 10.73 14.59
N GLU A 106 0.69 11.51 15.12
CA GLU A 106 0.53 12.96 15.32
C GLU A 106 0.33 13.70 14.00
N PHE A 107 1.14 13.41 12.98
CA PHE A 107 0.96 14.00 11.64
C PHE A 107 -0.38 13.58 11.02
N HIS A 108 -0.76 12.30 11.13
CA HIS A 108 -2.01 11.78 10.56
C HIS A 108 -3.26 12.46 11.14
N GLY A 109 -3.19 12.85 12.42
CA GLY A 109 -4.23 13.63 13.11
C GLY A 109 -3.99 15.15 13.14
N SER A 110 -2.92 15.65 12.52
CA SER A 110 -2.53 17.06 12.62
C SER A 110 -3.49 17.99 11.86
N PRO A 111 -3.60 19.27 12.28
CA PRO A 111 -4.34 20.28 11.52
C PRO A 111 -3.84 20.43 10.08
N ASP A 112 -2.54 20.25 9.83
CA ASP A 112 -1.95 20.35 8.49
C ASP A 112 -2.52 19.28 7.55
N PHE A 113 -2.54 18.02 8.01
CA PHE A 113 -3.08 16.92 7.21
C PHE A 113 -4.61 16.97 7.11
N LEU A 114 -5.30 17.29 8.21
CA LEU A 114 -6.75 17.40 8.23
C LEU A 114 -7.27 18.56 7.38
N SER A 115 -6.57 19.69 7.32
CA SER A 115 -6.94 20.81 6.45
C SER A 115 -6.88 20.41 4.98
N PHE A 116 -5.86 19.64 4.59
CA PHE A 116 -5.79 19.07 3.25
C PHE A 116 -6.95 18.09 3.00
N VAL A 117 -7.21 17.17 3.92
CA VAL A 117 -8.29 16.17 3.80
C VAL A 117 -9.65 16.86 3.67
N HIS A 118 -9.93 17.86 4.51
CA HIS A 118 -11.14 18.67 4.44
C HIS A 118 -11.27 19.31 3.05
N SER A 119 -10.22 19.99 2.57
CA SER A 119 -10.22 20.65 1.25
C SER A 119 -10.40 19.67 0.09
N TRP A 120 -9.69 18.54 0.12
CA TRP A 120 -9.71 17.54 -0.96
C TRP A 120 -11.04 16.78 -1.00
N CYS A 121 -11.54 16.35 0.16
CA CYS A 121 -12.68 15.45 0.31
C CYS A 121 -14.01 16.18 0.52
N GLY A 122 -14.11 17.45 0.12
CA GLY A 122 -15.37 18.19 0.11
C GLY A 122 -15.94 18.47 1.51
N GLY A 123 -15.07 18.81 2.46
CA GLY A 123 -15.44 19.16 3.83
C GLY A 123 -15.50 17.96 4.78
N LEU A 124 -14.72 16.91 4.52
CA LEU A 124 -14.66 15.75 5.40
C LEU A 124 -14.04 16.13 6.75
N GLU A 125 -14.78 15.91 7.83
CA GLU A 125 -14.37 16.26 9.20
C GLU A 125 -13.84 15.05 9.98
N PRO A 126 -13.09 15.25 11.09
CA PRO A 126 -12.60 14.16 11.94
C PRO A 126 -13.69 13.21 12.46
N GLU A 127 -14.90 13.70 12.66
CA GLU A 127 -16.03 12.89 13.13
C GLU A 127 -16.61 12.00 12.03
N ASP A 128 -16.22 12.20 10.76
CA ASP A 128 -16.74 11.46 9.61
C ASP A 128 -15.81 10.36 9.11
N VAL A 129 -14.60 10.23 9.67
CA VAL A 129 -13.58 9.33 9.11
C VAL A 129 -13.56 7.94 9.76
N VAL A 130 -13.04 6.98 9.02
CA VAL A 130 -12.65 5.64 9.48
C VAL A 130 -11.16 5.46 9.23
N LEU A 131 -10.47 4.77 10.15
CA LEU A 131 -9.03 4.54 10.05
C LEU A 131 -8.69 3.71 8.81
N GLY A 132 -7.68 4.18 8.07
CA GLY A 132 -7.11 3.49 6.93
C GLY A 132 -5.76 2.85 7.25
N GLY A 133 -5.15 2.25 6.22
CA GLY A 133 -3.77 1.79 6.31
C GLY A 133 -2.78 2.95 6.28
N LEU A 134 -1.70 2.82 7.04
CA LEU A 134 -0.50 3.65 6.94
C LEU A 134 0.69 2.75 6.59
N LEU A 135 1.48 3.17 5.61
CA LEU A 135 2.60 2.39 5.09
C LEU A 135 3.77 3.31 4.73
N LEU A 136 4.98 2.95 5.14
CA LEU A 136 6.21 3.57 4.69
C LEU A 136 6.80 2.75 3.54
N TRP A 137 7.05 3.39 2.40
CA TRP A 137 7.82 2.81 1.32
C TRP A 137 9.30 3.11 1.52
N CYS A 138 10.11 2.06 1.51
CA CYS A 138 11.57 2.13 1.63
C CYS A 138 12.24 1.34 0.50
N ASN A 139 13.55 1.51 0.33
CA ASN A 139 14.31 0.71 -0.62
C ASN A 139 15.09 -0.38 0.11
N PRO A 140 15.08 -1.63 -0.41
CA PRO A 140 16.04 -2.64 0.01
C PRO A 140 17.46 -2.15 -0.27
N ARG A 141 18.39 -2.40 0.66
CA ARG A 141 19.74 -1.82 0.61
C ARG A 141 20.66 -2.58 -0.34
N GLN A 142 20.39 -3.87 -0.55
CA GLN A 142 21.32 -4.79 -1.22
C GLN A 142 20.95 -5.14 -2.66
N LYS A 143 19.66 -5.31 -2.94
CA LYS A 143 19.17 -5.82 -4.23
C LYS A 143 17.96 -5.04 -4.68
N GLU A 144 17.89 -4.82 -5.98
CA GLU A 144 16.73 -4.23 -6.62
C GLU A 144 15.50 -5.09 -6.41
N ASN A 145 14.39 -4.46 -6.05
CA ASN A 145 13.07 -5.08 -5.98
C ASN A 145 12.12 -4.40 -6.97
N LYS A 146 11.48 -5.23 -7.79
CA LYS A 146 10.52 -4.84 -8.82
C LYS A 146 9.21 -5.53 -8.52
N LEU A 147 8.17 -4.74 -8.26
CA LEU A 147 6.82 -5.28 -8.20
C LEU A 147 6.37 -5.68 -9.61
N SER A 148 5.47 -6.65 -9.69
CA SER A 148 4.77 -6.92 -10.95
C SER A 148 3.94 -5.70 -11.34
N TRP A 149 3.72 -5.49 -12.63
CA TRP A 149 2.70 -4.54 -13.07
C TRP A 149 1.34 -4.99 -12.57
N HIS A 150 0.57 -4.06 -12.02
CA HIS A 150 -0.72 -4.38 -11.44
C HIS A 150 -1.67 -3.19 -11.47
N ARG A 151 -2.92 -3.49 -11.12
CA ARG A 151 -3.91 -2.53 -10.63
C ARG A 151 -4.16 -2.88 -9.15
N ASP A 152 -4.50 -1.89 -8.33
CA ASP A 152 -4.90 -2.18 -6.94
C ASP A 152 -6.31 -2.79 -6.86
N VAL A 153 -7.12 -2.54 -7.90
CA VAL A 153 -8.48 -3.09 -8.01
C VAL A 153 -8.46 -4.51 -8.58
N THR A 154 -9.41 -5.32 -8.17
CA THR A 154 -9.63 -6.65 -8.77
C THR A 154 -10.34 -6.48 -10.12
N TRP A 155 -9.67 -6.86 -11.20
CA TRP A 155 -10.17 -6.74 -12.58
C TRP A 155 -10.55 -8.11 -13.20
N TRP A 156 -10.50 -9.18 -12.42
CA TRP A 156 -10.77 -10.56 -12.81
C TRP A 156 -11.80 -11.22 -11.86
N GLY A 157 -12.29 -12.40 -12.22
CA GLY A 157 -13.17 -13.23 -11.41
C GLY A 157 -14.45 -12.53 -10.98
N THR A 158 -14.84 -12.72 -9.72
CA THR A 158 -16.02 -12.08 -9.13
C THR A 158 -15.81 -10.60 -8.80
N GLY A 159 -14.57 -10.11 -8.85
CA GLY A 159 -14.21 -8.77 -8.37
C GLY A 159 -14.01 -8.69 -6.85
N GLU A 160 -14.05 -9.83 -6.15
CA GLU A 160 -13.70 -9.90 -4.73
C GLU A 160 -12.26 -9.40 -4.48
N ARG A 161 -12.04 -8.80 -3.31
CA ARG A 161 -10.74 -8.23 -2.96
C ARG A 161 -9.72 -9.34 -2.74
N TYR A 162 -8.48 -9.08 -3.17
CA TYR A 162 -7.35 -9.95 -2.87
C TYR A 162 -7.12 -10.06 -1.35
N PHE A 163 -6.90 -11.29 -0.88
CA PHE A 163 -6.66 -11.63 0.52
C PHE A 163 -5.28 -12.26 0.68
N ALA A 164 -4.34 -11.56 1.31
CA ALA A 164 -2.91 -11.91 1.25
C ALA A 164 -2.55 -13.28 1.85
N GLN A 165 -3.37 -13.80 2.76
CA GLN A 165 -3.17 -15.13 3.36
C GLN A 165 -3.40 -16.28 2.37
N ARG A 166 -4.20 -16.06 1.33
CA ARG A 166 -4.62 -17.07 0.36
C ARG A 166 -4.45 -16.52 -1.07
N ASP A 167 -3.37 -16.92 -1.73
CA ASP A 167 -3.18 -16.58 -3.13
C ASP A 167 -3.92 -17.56 -4.03
N GLU A 168 -5.18 -17.26 -4.33
CA GLU A 168 -6.02 -18.03 -5.24
C GLU A 168 -5.94 -17.52 -6.69
N ARG A 169 -5.08 -16.53 -6.96
CA ARG A 169 -4.93 -15.96 -8.30
C ARG A 169 -4.45 -17.02 -9.27
N GLY A 170 -5.19 -17.17 -10.36
CA GLY A 170 -4.89 -18.12 -11.42
C GLY A 170 -5.23 -19.58 -11.11
N SER A 171 -6.03 -19.82 -10.07
CA SER A 171 -6.64 -21.14 -9.83
C SER A 171 -7.71 -21.51 -10.86
N ASP A 172 -8.38 -20.50 -11.43
CA ASP A 172 -9.41 -20.65 -12.46
C ASP A 172 -9.10 -19.73 -13.67
N PRO A 173 -8.74 -20.29 -14.84
CA PRO A 173 -8.51 -19.52 -16.07
C PRO A 173 -9.74 -18.77 -16.59
N GLU A 174 -10.96 -19.29 -16.37
CA GLU A 174 -12.20 -18.67 -16.87
C GLU A 174 -12.48 -17.34 -16.16
N ALA A 175 -12.01 -17.22 -14.91
CA ALA A 175 -12.02 -15.97 -14.17
C ALA A 175 -11.20 -14.85 -14.84
N TYR A 176 -10.29 -15.18 -15.76
CA TYR A 176 -9.46 -14.25 -16.54
C TYR A 176 -9.91 -14.15 -18.01
N SER A 177 -11.08 -14.69 -18.35
CA SER A 177 -11.64 -14.54 -19.70
C SER A 177 -11.90 -13.07 -20.02
N GLU A 178 -11.79 -12.71 -21.30
CA GLU A 178 -12.05 -11.33 -21.75
C GLU A 178 -13.48 -10.88 -21.44
N GLU A 179 -14.45 -11.81 -21.45
CA GLU A 179 -15.84 -11.53 -21.11
C GLU A 179 -16.00 -11.11 -19.64
N VAL A 180 -15.37 -11.87 -18.71
CA VAL A 180 -15.36 -11.53 -17.28
C VAL A 180 -14.66 -10.19 -17.05
N GLU A 181 -13.49 -10.00 -17.66
CA GLU A 181 -12.75 -8.75 -17.52
C GLU A 181 -13.54 -7.55 -18.05
N LYS A 182 -14.21 -7.65 -19.21
CA LYS A 182 -15.05 -6.56 -19.74
C LYS A 182 -16.13 -6.15 -18.74
N LYS A 183 -16.78 -7.14 -18.12
CA LYS A 183 -17.78 -6.88 -17.07
C LYS A 183 -17.15 -6.18 -15.86
N ARG A 184 -16.00 -6.66 -15.37
CA ARG A 184 -15.28 -6.02 -14.24
C ARG A 184 -14.84 -4.59 -14.62
N TRP A 185 -14.45 -4.38 -15.87
CA TRP A 185 -13.96 -3.10 -16.35
C TRP A 185 -15.04 -2.02 -16.38
N GLU A 186 -16.27 -2.35 -16.75
CA GLU A 186 -17.41 -1.43 -16.66
C GLU A 186 -17.65 -0.97 -15.22
N GLU A 187 -17.60 -1.90 -14.26
CA GLU A 187 -17.72 -1.60 -12.83
C GLU A 187 -16.58 -0.72 -12.33
N ILE A 188 -15.33 -1.02 -12.73
CA ILE A 188 -14.16 -0.21 -12.39
C ILE A 188 -14.31 1.22 -12.92
N ARG A 189 -14.76 1.40 -14.16
CA ARG A 189 -14.95 2.75 -14.73
C ARG A 189 -16.04 3.54 -14.00
N ALA A 190 -17.16 2.89 -13.66
CA ALA A 190 -18.22 3.51 -12.87
C ALA A 190 -17.71 3.91 -11.47
N ASN A 191 -16.96 3.03 -10.82
CA ASN A 191 -16.37 3.28 -9.50
C ASN A 191 -15.30 4.38 -9.54
N ASN A 192 -14.51 4.47 -10.61
CA ASN A 192 -13.52 5.53 -10.81
C ASN A 192 -14.19 6.90 -10.92
N ALA A 193 -15.22 7.02 -11.77
CA ALA A 193 -15.98 8.25 -11.93
C ALA A 193 -16.67 8.66 -10.61
N LYS A 194 -17.25 7.68 -9.90
CA LYS A 194 -17.87 7.91 -8.59
C LYS A 194 -16.86 8.40 -7.56
N SER A 195 -15.71 7.75 -7.45
CA SER A 195 -14.65 8.10 -6.49
C SER A 195 -14.10 9.51 -6.72
N LEU A 196 -13.87 9.89 -7.99
CA LEU A 196 -13.42 11.24 -8.35
C LEU A 196 -14.47 12.31 -8.01
N LYS A 197 -15.75 12.01 -8.23
CA LYS A 197 -16.85 12.93 -7.96
C LYS A 197 -17.12 13.11 -6.47
N GLU A 198 -17.22 12.00 -5.74
CA GLU A 198 -17.62 11.99 -4.33
C GLU A 198 -16.46 12.35 -3.39
N ARG A 199 -15.23 11.93 -3.75
CA ARG A 199 -14.02 12.13 -2.92
C ARG A 199 -14.27 11.80 -1.45
N ASN A 200 -14.90 10.64 -1.20
CA ASN A 200 -15.18 10.10 0.14
C ASN A 200 -13.91 9.65 0.89
N GLY A 201 -12.77 10.26 0.62
CA GLY A 201 -11.48 9.85 1.12
C GLY A 201 -10.37 10.18 0.14
N VAL A 202 -9.15 10.14 0.67
CA VAL A 202 -7.92 10.34 -0.09
C VAL A 202 -6.89 9.35 0.42
N SER A 203 -6.14 8.78 -0.51
CA SER A 203 -4.89 8.07 -0.22
C SER A 203 -3.84 8.68 -1.14
N MET A 204 -2.70 9.04 -0.57
CA MET A 204 -1.60 9.67 -1.29
C MET A 204 -0.28 8.99 -0.94
N PHE A 205 0.71 9.15 -1.82
CA PHE A 205 2.10 8.82 -1.57
C PHE A 205 2.85 10.14 -1.33
N LEU A 206 3.00 10.53 -0.07
CA LEU A 206 3.72 11.73 0.36
C LEU A 206 5.22 11.43 0.42
N ALA A 207 6.00 12.07 -0.46
CA ALA A 207 7.44 11.93 -0.50
C ALA A 207 8.07 12.66 0.68
N LEU A 208 8.71 11.92 1.59
CA LEU A 208 9.49 12.50 2.68
C LEU A 208 10.89 12.84 2.20
N ALA A 209 11.44 12.09 1.24
CA ALA A 209 12.65 12.40 0.48
C ALA A 209 12.34 12.34 -1.02
N ASP A 210 13.23 12.86 -1.88
CA ASP A 210 13.06 12.74 -3.33
C ASP A 210 12.83 11.27 -3.74
N ASP A 211 11.74 10.99 -4.45
CA ASP A 211 11.34 9.63 -4.85
C ASP A 211 11.07 9.59 -6.35
N GLU A 212 11.56 8.53 -7.01
CA GLU A 212 11.25 8.23 -8.41
C GLU A 212 10.98 6.74 -8.67
N CYS A 213 10.56 6.01 -7.63
CA CYS A 213 10.35 4.56 -7.66
C CYS A 213 8.96 4.13 -8.16
N HIS A 214 8.00 5.05 -8.35
CA HIS A 214 6.65 4.72 -8.80
C HIS A 214 6.55 4.90 -10.32
N GLU A 215 6.27 3.83 -11.05
CA GLU A 215 6.10 3.86 -12.52
C GLU A 215 4.65 3.55 -12.86
N LEU A 216 4.08 4.24 -13.86
CA LEU A 216 2.69 4.02 -14.28
C LEU A 216 2.46 4.28 -15.77
N ILE A 217 1.30 3.85 -16.27
CA ILE A 217 0.81 4.15 -17.62
C ILE A 217 -0.31 5.19 -17.52
N PRO A 218 -0.08 6.47 -17.88
CA PRO A 218 -1.11 7.51 -17.81
C PRO A 218 -2.35 7.15 -18.63
N GLY A 219 -3.53 7.44 -18.07
CA GLY A 219 -4.83 7.19 -18.71
C GLY A 219 -5.31 5.74 -18.70
N SER A 220 -4.47 4.78 -18.27
CA SER A 220 -4.81 3.35 -18.26
C SER A 220 -5.94 2.97 -17.29
N HIS A 221 -6.33 3.86 -16.38
CA HIS A 221 -7.47 3.69 -15.47
C HIS A 221 -8.84 3.85 -16.15
N ASN A 222 -8.90 4.43 -17.36
CA ASN A 222 -10.17 4.72 -18.04
C ASN A 222 -10.27 4.18 -19.47
N ARG A 223 -9.18 3.62 -20.03
CA ARG A 223 -9.20 2.92 -21.32
C ARG A 223 -9.02 1.41 -21.19
N TRP A 224 -9.54 0.67 -22.16
CA TRP A 224 -9.26 -0.75 -22.29
C TRP A 224 -7.74 -0.98 -22.44
N ARG A 225 -7.28 -2.08 -21.84
CA ARG A 225 -5.86 -2.44 -21.84
C ARG A 225 -5.35 -2.78 -23.24
N THR A 226 -4.07 -2.52 -23.49
CA THR A 226 -3.36 -3.04 -24.66
C THR A 226 -2.99 -4.52 -24.48
N PRO A 227 -2.56 -5.23 -25.54
CA PRO A 227 -2.08 -6.60 -25.41
C PRO A 227 -0.87 -6.75 -24.47
N PHE A 228 0.10 -5.83 -24.52
CA PHE A 228 1.25 -5.86 -23.59
C PHE A 228 0.81 -5.60 -22.14
N GLU A 229 -0.13 -4.67 -21.93
CA GLU A 229 -0.71 -4.42 -20.61
C GLU A 229 -1.45 -5.65 -20.08
N HIS A 230 -2.16 -6.39 -20.95
CA HIS A 230 -2.78 -7.65 -20.56
C HIS A 230 -1.76 -8.66 -20.07
N ASP A 231 -0.70 -8.86 -20.88
CA ASP A 231 0.35 -9.81 -20.58
C ASP A 231 0.96 -9.53 -19.20
N VAL A 232 1.32 -8.29 -18.90
CA VAL A 232 1.98 -7.98 -17.61
C VAL A 232 1.03 -8.05 -16.41
N LEU A 233 -0.28 -7.91 -16.62
CA LEU A 233 -1.28 -8.02 -15.55
C LEU A 233 -1.62 -9.47 -15.22
N LEU A 234 -1.52 -10.39 -16.20
CA LEU A 234 -1.87 -11.80 -16.02
C LEU A 234 -0.90 -12.53 -15.07
N PRO A 235 -1.42 -13.29 -14.09
CA PRO A 235 -0.60 -14.21 -13.31
C PRO A 235 0.06 -15.27 -14.19
N LYS A 236 1.29 -15.67 -13.85
CA LYS A 236 2.04 -16.69 -14.60
C LYS A 236 1.26 -17.99 -14.78
N ALA A 237 0.62 -18.48 -13.72
CA ALA A 237 -0.18 -19.72 -13.74
C ALA A 237 -1.33 -19.67 -14.76
N VAL A 238 -1.92 -18.50 -14.98
CA VAL A 238 -3.02 -18.31 -15.94
C VAL A 238 -2.50 -18.37 -17.38
N LYS A 239 -1.32 -17.80 -17.63
CA LYS A 239 -0.64 -17.90 -18.94
C LYS A 239 -0.29 -19.34 -19.27
N GLU A 240 0.23 -20.09 -18.30
CA GLU A 240 0.58 -21.51 -18.44
C GLU A 240 -0.65 -22.39 -18.72
N GLN A 241 -1.83 -21.97 -18.28
CA GLN A 241 -3.11 -22.63 -18.56
C GLN A 241 -3.73 -22.24 -19.91
N GLY A 242 -3.05 -21.39 -20.70
CA GLY A 242 -3.43 -21.11 -22.09
C GLY A 242 -4.26 -19.84 -22.32
N VAL A 243 -4.43 -18.99 -21.31
CA VAL A 243 -5.09 -17.69 -21.51
C VAL A 243 -4.26 -16.82 -22.48
N PRO A 244 -4.88 -16.25 -23.53
CA PRO A 244 -4.17 -15.45 -24.52
C PRO A 244 -3.46 -14.22 -23.92
N HIS A 245 -2.16 -14.10 -24.18
CA HIS A 245 -1.30 -13.05 -23.65
C HIS A 245 -0.25 -12.56 -24.66
N THR A 246 -0.47 -12.80 -25.95
CA THR A 246 0.45 -12.39 -27.02
C THR A 246 0.02 -11.04 -27.64
N PRO A 247 0.97 -10.21 -28.09
CA PRO A 247 2.42 -10.32 -27.87
C PRO A 247 2.79 -10.22 -26.39
N SER A 248 3.84 -10.95 -26.00
CA SER A 248 4.36 -10.94 -24.63
C SER A 248 5.43 -9.87 -24.48
N TRP A 249 5.41 -9.19 -23.33
CA TRP A 249 6.42 -8.22 -22.98
C TRP A 249 7.74 -8.92 -22.61
N ASN A 250 8.87 -8.31 -22.95
CA ASN A 250 10.20 -8.91 -22.75
C ASN A 250 10.73 -8.82 -21.32
N GLY A 251 10.04 -8.11 -20.42
CA GLY A 251 10.47 -7.93 -19.03
C GLY A 251 11.47 -6.80 -18.81
N GLU A 252 11.94 -6.17 -19.88
CA GLU A 252 13.07 -5.23 -19.86
C GLU A 252 12.68 -3.85 -20.37
N ASP A 253 12.10 -3.77 -21.57
CA ASP A 253 11.78 -2.50 -22.21
C ASP A 253 10.64 -1.77 -21.49
N PRO A 254 10.60 -0.42 -21.51
CA PRO A 254 9.42 0.30 -21.05
C PRO A 254 8.16 -0.14 -21.78
N LEU A 255 7.06 -0.26 -21.04
CA LEU A 255 5.75 -0.40 -21.65
C LEU A 255 5.39 0.87 -22.45
N PRO A 256 4.62 0.75 -23.54
CA PRO A 256 4.20 1.92 -24.32
C PRO A 256 3.50 2.98 -23.46
N GLY A 257 4.03 4.21 -23.48
CA GLY A 257 3.48 5.34 -22.72
C GLY A 257 3.83 5.33 -21.22
N GLN A 258 4.70 4.43 -20.76
CA GLN A 258 5.18 4.39 -19.39
C GLN A 258 5.89 5.69 -18.97
N VAL A 259 5.62 6.13 -17.74
CA VAL A 259 6.35 7.20 -17.06
C VAL A 259 6.78 6.78 -15.66
N ALA A 260 7.91 7.29 -15.19
CA ALA A 260 8.28 7.29 -13.78
C ALA A 260 7.81 8.61 -13.13
N ILE A 261 7.14 8.53 -11.98
CA ILE A 261 6.73 9.70 -11.21
C ILE A 261 7.94 10.21 -10.44
N ARG A 262 8.31 11.47 -10.62
CA ARG A 262 9.37 12.12 -9.82
C ARG A 262 8.74 13.06 -8.81
N LEU A 263 8.97 12.80 -7.53
CA LEU A 263 8.52 13.61 -6.41
C LEU A 263 9.72 14.26 -5.73
N LYS A 264 9.56 15.52 -5.35
CA LYS A 264 10.39 16.20 -4.36
C LYS A 264 9.83 15.99 -2.96
N ALA A 265 10.67 16.11 -1.95
CA ALA A 265 10.21 16.08 -0.57
C ALA A 265 9.09 17.11 -0.32
N GLY A 266 7.98 16.67 0.28
CA GLY A 266 6.77 17.46 0.48
C GLY A 266 5.79 17.45 -0.70
N GLU A 267 6.17 16.93 -1.86
CA GLU A 267 5.22 16.61 -2.92
C GLU A 267 4.54 15.26 -2.63
N ALA A 268 3.30 15.11 -3.08
CA ALA A 268 2.56 13.87 -2.96
C ALA A 268 1.93 13.44 -4.27
N LEU A 269 1.97 12.14 -4.55
CA LEU A 269 1.23 11.52 -5.65
C LEU A 269 -0.15 11.07 -5.16
N ILE A 270 -1.20 11.55 -5.81
CA ILE A 270 -2.54 10.98 -5.71
C ILE A 270 -2.81 10.22 -7.01
N ARG A 271 -3.11 8.93 -6.90
CA ARG A 271 -3.30 8.05 -8.06
C ARG A 271 -4.62 7.30 -7.96
N ASN A 272 -5.29 7.14 -9.09
CA ASN A 272 -6.42 6.22 -9.20
C ASN A 272 -5.89 4.77 -9.08
N GLY A 273 -6.44 3.98 -8.16
CA GLY A 273 -6.02 2.59 -7.91
C GLY A 273 -6.11 1.67 -9.12
N ALA A 274 -6.97 1.98 -10.09
CA ALA A 274 -7.06 1.25 -11.34
C ALA A 274 -5.93 1.56 -12.31
N THR A 275 -5.20 2.67 -12.20
CA THR A 275 -4.07 2.96 -13.11
C THR A 275 -3.05 1.83 -13.06
N ILE A 276 -2.65 1.31 -14.23
CA ILE A 276 -1.62 0.27 -14.34
C ILE A 276 -0.30 0.87 -13.87
N HIS A 277 0.32 0.24 -12.88
CA HIS A 277 1.51 0.77 -12.24
C HIS A 277 2.40 -0.35 -11.68
N THR A 278 3.61 0.04 -11.29
CA THR A 278 4.57 -0.81 -10.57
C THR A 278 5.44 0.04 -9.64
N GLY A 279 6.13 -0.64 -8.72
CA GLY A 279 7.17 -0.07 -7.89
C GLY A 279 8.52 -0.65 -8.27
N HIS A 280 9.50 0.22 -8.52
CA HIS A 280 10.87 -0.14 -8.84
C HIS A 280 11.82 0.53 -7.85
N THR A 281 12.34 -0.27 -6.93
CA THR A 281 13.29 0.19 -5.91
C THR A 281 14.73 0.13 -6.41
N VAL A 282 15.58 1.05 -5.97
CA VAL A 282 16.98 1.14 -6.41
C VAL A 282 17.89 1.03 -5.19
N PRO A 283 18.78 0.02 -5.11
CA PRO A 283 19.71 -0.11 -4.00
C PRO A 283 20.57 1.14 -3.80
N GLY A 284 20.79 1.52 -2.55
CA GLY A 284 21.60 2.69 -2.17
C GLY A 284 20.97 4.06 -2.43
N ARG A 285 19.81 4.12 -3.11
CA ARG A 285 18.99 5.34 -3.18
C ARG A 285 17.99 5.35 -2.04
N GLU A 286 17.95 6.45 -1.29
CA GLU A 286 16.92 6.65 -0.28
C GLU A 286 15.54 6.63 -0.94
N ARG A 287 14.63 5.86 -0.35
CA ARG A 287 13.20 5.99 -0.57
C ARG A 287 12.55 6.09 0.79
N ASN A 288 11.74 7.11 0.96
CA ASN A 288 11.11 7.44 2.21
C ASN A 288 9.80 8.14 1.85
N THR A 289 8.75 7.35 1.61
CA THR A 289 7.49 7.85 1.06
C THR A 289 6.34 7.23 1.82
N LEU A 290 5.48 8.07 2.40
CA LEU A 290 4.33 7.62 3.17
C LEU A 290 3.13 7.41 2.27
N SER A 291 2.57 6.20 2.28
CA SER A 291 1.20 5.97 1.86
C SER A 291 0.29 6.23 3.05
N ILE A 292 -0.48 7.32 2.96
CA ILE A 292 -1.29 7.87 4.05
C ILE A 292 -2.61 8.42 3.52
N GLY A 293 -3.65 8.38 4.35
CA GLY A 293 -4.97 8.83 3.94
C GLY A 293 -6.03 8.72 5.03
N TRP A 294 -7.19 9.29 4.76
CA TRP A 294 -8.42 9.09 5.51
C TRP A 294 -9.53 8.70 4.55
N SER A 295 -10.46 7.88 5.02
CA SER A 295 -11.67 7.51 4.28
C SER A 295 -12.90 7.92 5.09
N LYS A 296 -13.95 8.32 4.39
CA LYS A 296 -15.26 8.57 4.97
C LYS A 296 -15.83 7.27 5.50
N TRP A 297 -16.32 7.31 6.72
CA TRP A 297 -17.05 6.22 7.34
C TRP A 297 -18.41 6.08 6.66
N SER A 298 -18.73 4.86 6.23
CA SER A 298 -20.00 4.55 5.54
C SER A 298 -21.14 4.19 6.49
N GLY A 299 -20.96 4.43 7.79
CA GLY A 299 -21.91 4.05 8.84
C GLY A 299 -21.63 2.66 9.42
N PRO A 300 -22.43 2.24 10.41
CA PRO A 300 -22.33 0.90 10.99
C PRO A 300 -22.64 -0.18 9.95
N SER A 301 -22.12 -1.38 10.17
CA SER A 301 -22.41 -2.56 9.34
C SER A 301 -23.22 -3.56 10.15
N GLU A 302 -24.22 -4.19 9.54
CA GLU A 302 -24.89 -5.37 10.10
C GLU A 302 -24.18 -6.68 9.70
N GLU A 303 -23.18 -6.60 8.83
CA GLU A 303 -22.38 -7.76 8.41
C GLU A 303 -21.44 -8.22 9.54
N GLU A 304 -21.29 -9.53 9.66
CA GLU A 304 -20.33 -10.14 10.59
C GLU A 304 -18.89 -9.68 10.27
N PRO A 305 -18.07 -9.38 11.29
CA PRO A 305 -16.69 -8.99 11.10
C PRO A 305 -15.89 -10.05 10.34
N SER A 306 -15.21 -9.63 9.28
CA SER A 306 -14.35 -10.49 8.47
C SER A 306 -12.94 -10.61 9.06
N VAL A 307 -12.27 -11.74 8.85
CA VAL A 307 -10.85 -11.87 9.25
C VAL A 307 -10.03 -10.81 8.52
N SER A 308 -9.25 -10.03 9.25
CA SER A 308 -8.39 -8.99 8.66
C SER A 308 -7.42 -9.60 7.67
N ASP A 309 -7.17 -8.91 6.56
CA ASP A 309 -5.98 -9.20 5.76
C ASP A 309 -4.74 -9.05 6.65
N VAL A 310 -3.80 -9.99 6.53
CA VAL A 310 -2.63 -10.07 7.42
C VAL A 310 -1.79 -8.78 7.40
N ARG A 311 -1.82 -8.03 6.29
CA ARG A 311 -1.11 -6.74 6.15
C ARG A 311 -1.67 -5.66 7.07
N HIS A 312 -2.87 -5.85 7.61
CA HIS A 312 -3.57 -4.93 8.51
C HIS A 312 -3.86 -5.55 9.89
N ALA A 313 -3.60 -6.85 10.09
CA ALA A 313 -3.95 -7.54 11.34
C ALA A 313 -3.36 -6.85 12.58
N TRP A 314 -2.12 -6.34 12.48
CA TRP A 314 -1.47 -5.56 13.54
C TRP A 314 -2.27 -4.36 14.04
N GLN A 315 -3.14 -3.76 13.20
CA GLN A 315 -3.95 -2.61 13.59
C GLN A 315 -4.97 -2.97 14.67
N LEU A 316 -5.35 -4.25 14.79
CA LEU A 316 -6.29 -4.72 15.81
C LEU A 316 -5.68 -4.76 17.22
N ASP A 317 -4.36 -4.57 17.39
CA ASP A 317 -3.75 -4.56 18.72
C ASP A 317 -4.32 -3.36 19.49
N PRO A 318 -4.96 -3.55 20.66
CA PRO A 318 -5.53 -2.44 21.43
C PRO A 318 -4.50 -1.35 21.77
N ALA A 319 -3.21 -1.69 21.83
CA ALA A 319 -2.15 -0.71 22.04
C ALA A 319 -2.08 0.34 20.91
N VAL A 320 -2.47 -0.02 19.68
CA VAL A 320 -2.60 0.93 18.57
C VAL A 320 -3.66 1.97 18.89
N ARG A 321 -4.86 1.53 19.26
CA ARG A 321 -5.98 2.41 19.62
C ARG A 321 -5.59 3.35 20.76
N GLU A 322 -5.00 2.82 21.83
CA GLU A 322 -4.64 3.62 23.01
C GLU A 322 -3.53 4.64 22.74
N ALA A 323 -2.65 4.39 21.76
CA ALA A 323 -1.58 5.31 21.38
C ALA A 323 -2.05 6.46 20.47
N LEU A 324 -3.29 6.44 19.96
CA LEU A 324 -3.77 7.49 19.07
C LEU A 324 -3.91 8.84 19.83
N PRO A 325 -3.39 9.94 19.29
CA PRO A 325 -3.26 11.21 20.02
C PRO A 325 -4.59 11.95 20.25
N HIS A 326 -5.65 11.58 19.53
CA HIS A 326 -6.95 12.23 19.61
C HIS A 326 -8.09 11.23 19.84
N GLU A 327 -9.08 11.60 20.64
CA GLU A 327 -10.26 10.75 20.92
C GLU A 327 -11.08 10.43 19.65
N TRP A 328 -11.15 11.36 18.70
CA TRP A 328 -11.81 11.10 17.42
C TRP A 328 -11.04 10.06 16.59
N MET A 329 -9.70 9.98 16.69
CA MET A 329 -8.92 8.94 16.00
C MET A 329 -9.19 7.56 16.61
N LYS A 330 -9.38 7.48 17.93
CA LYS A 330 -9.81 6.24 18.60
C LYS A 330 -11.17 5.79 18.10
N THR A 331 -12.09 6.74 17.93
CA THR A 331 -13.40 6.47 17.32
C THR A 331 -13.26 6.02 15.86
N ALA A 332 -12.38 6.63 15.08
CA ALA A 332 -12.10 6.22 13.69
C ALA A 332 -11.49 4.81 13.62
N TRP A 333 -10.66 4.44 14.60
CA TRP A 333 -10.14 3.09 14.78
C TRP A 333 -11.27 2.11 15.16
N ASP A 334 -12.14 2.48 16.11
CA ASP A 334 -13.27 1.64 16.56
C ASP A 334 -14.16 1.27 15.37
N ARG A 335 -14.49 2.26 14.52
CA ARG A 335 -15.26 2.06 13.27
C ARG A 335 -14.60 1.10 12.28
N TRP A 336 -13.28 1.07 12.24
CA TRP A 336 -12.53 0.14 11.39
C TRP A 336 -12.54 -1.26 12.01
N ALA A 337 -12.24 -1.35 13.31
CA ALA A 337 -12.20 -2.59 14.07
C ALA A 337 -13.56 -3.29 14.13
N GLU A 338 -14.68 -2.56 14.14
CA GLU A 338 -16.03 -3.13 14.09
C GLU A 338 -16.28 -4.04 12.87
N ARG A 339 -15.55 -3.82 11.75
CA ARG A 339 -15.75 -4.58 10.51
C ARG A 339 -14.76 -5.73 10.34
N THR A 340 -13.83 -5.89 11.27
CA THR A 340 -12.75 -6.86 11.12
C THR A 340 -12.34 -7.52 12.43
N LYS A 341 -11.84 -8.74 12.35
CA LYS A 341 -11.38 -9.52 13.51
C LYS A 341 -10.02 -10.14 13.24
N LEU A 342 -9.31 -10.41 14.33
CA LEU A 342 -8.04 -11.12 14.27
C LEU A 342 -8.31 -12.58 13.91
N GLY A 343 -7.53 -13.16 13.01
CA GLY A 343 -7.64 -14.58 12.70
C GLY A 343 -6.96 -15.47 13.74
N ASP A 344 -7.19 -16.76 13.63
CA ASP A 344 -6.79 -17.77 14.62
C ASP A 344 -5.55 -18.59 14.21
N THR A 345 -4.95 -18.24 13.06
CA THR A 345 -3.73 -18.88 12.54
C THR A 345 -2.56 -17.91 12.50
N LEU A 346 -1.33 -18.43 12.39
CA LEU A 346 -0.14 -17.57 12.25
C LEU A 346 -0.19 -16.76 10.95
N GLU A 347 -0.68 -17.37 9.87
CA GLU A 347 -0.82 -16.73 8.56
C GLU A 347 -1.81 -15.58 8.58
N ASP A 348 -2.79 -15.58 9.48
CA ASP A 348 -3.72 -14.47 9.66
C ASP A 348 -3.10 -13.28 10.39
N ARG A 349 -1.99 -13.48 11.09
CA ARG A 349 -1.39 -12.49 12.00
C ARG A 349 -0.03 -11.97 11.53
N TYR A 350 0.71 -12.78 10.77
CA TYR A 350 2.13 -12.57 10.54
C TYR A 350 2.57 -12.80 9.09
N PRO A 351 3.53 -12.00 8.57
CA PRO A 351 4.26 -12.34 7.36
C PRO A 351 5.16 -13.57 7.58
N GLY A 352 5.55 -14.23 6.48
CA GLY A 352 6.36 -15.45 6.54
C GLY A 352 7.70 -15.31 7.27
N PHE A 353 8.30 -14.11 7.31
CA PHE A 353 9.52 -13.86 8.10
C PHE A 353 9.28 -14.06 9.59
N ASP A 354 8.21 -13.47 10.11
CA ASP A 354 7.85 -13.54 11.53
C ASP A 354 7.40 -14.97 11.89
N ILE A 355 6.67 -15.66 11.01
CA ILE A 355 6.28 -17.07 11.19
C ILE A 355 7.52 -17.96 11.35
N LYS A 356 8.57 -17.76 10.55
CA LYS A 356 9.83 -18.53 10.69
C LYS A 356 10.47 -18.32 12.05
N ARG A 357 10.43 -17.10 12.59
CA ARG A 357 10.98 -16.78 13.92
C ARG A 357 10.15 -17.40 15.04
N VAL A 358 8.83 -17.37 14.91
CA VAL A 358 7.94 -18.12 15.82
C VAL A 358 8.32 -19.60 15.81
N LYS A 359 8.43 -20.22 14.65
CA LYS A 359 8.84 -21.63 14.53
C LYS A 359 10.28 -21.92 14.98
N ALA A 360 11.13 -20.91 15.08
CA ALA A 360 12.45 -21.00 15.68
C ALA A 360 12.44 -20.93 17.23
N GLY A 361 11.25 -20.81 17.84
CA GLY A 361 11.05 -20.79 19.29
C GLY A 361 10.84 -19.39 19.88
N GLU A 362 10.77 -18.34 19.06
CA GLU A 362 10.56 -16.98 19.55
C GLU A 362 9.06 -16.70 19.80
N VAL A 363 8.73 -16.08 20.94
CA VAL A 363 7.36 -15.63 21.24
C VAL A 363 7.24 -14.14 20.97
N ILE A 364 6.88 -13.80 19.73
CA ILE A 364 6.80 -12.43 19.21
C ILE A 364 5.35 -12.00 18.90
N GLY A 365 5.17 -10.77 18.41
CA GLY A 365 3.89 -10.28 17.93
C GLY A 365 2.84 -10.14 19.04
N TRP A 366 1.73 -10.84 18.88
CA TRP A 366 0.62 -10.87 19.85
C TRP A 366 0.99 -11.60 21.16
N ARG A 367 1.98 -12.49 21.13
CA ARG A 367 2.47 -13.26 22.30
C ARG A 367 1.34 -13.99 23.05
N GLY A 368 0.31 -14.43 22.34
CA GLY A 368 -0.81 -15.18 22.86
C GLY A 368 -0.51 -16.67 22.94
N GLU A 369 -1.57 -17.46 23.13
CA GLU A 369 -1.44 -18.92 23.23
C GLU A 369 -1.02 -19.56 21.90
N LEU A 370 -1.52 -19.03 20.79
CA LEU A 370 -1.15 -19.45 19.45
C LEU A 370 0.37 -19.38 19.23
N GLU A 371 0.97 -18.23 19.54
CA GLU A 371 2.39 -18.00 19.34
C GLU A 371 3.24 -18.88 20.28
N ARG A 372 2.79 -19.09 21.52
CA ARG A 372 3.48 -19.98 22.47
C ARG A 372 3.46 -21.44 22.03
N GLN A 373 2.31 -21.96 21.60
CA GLN A 373 2.21 -23.34 21.15
C GLN A 373 2.98 -23.56 19.84
N ALA A 374 2.89 -22.62 18.90
CA ALA A 374 3.67 -22.67 17.67
C ALA A 374 5.18 -22.60 17.93
N ALA A 375 5.63 -21.74 18.85
CA ALA A 375 7.03 -21.66 19.23
C ALA A 375 7.53 -22.95 19.89
N ALA A 376 6.71 -23.58 20.74
CA ALA A 376 7.05 -24.86 21.37
C ALA A 376 7.07 -26.03 20.37
N ALA A 377 6.16 -26.04 19.39
CA ALA A 377 6.09 -27.07 18.35
C ALA A 377 7.14 -26.90 17.24
N GLY A 378 7.59 -25.67 17.02
CA GLY A 378 8.56 -25.33 15.97
C GLY A 378 8.08 -25.75 14.58
N GLU A 379 8.92 -26.48 13.85
CA GLU A 379 8.57 -26.98 12.50
C GLU A 379 7.43 -28.00 12.49
N ALA A 380 7.05 -28.58 13.63
CA ALA A 380 5.88 -29.44 13.72
C ALA A 380 4.55 -28.66 13.69
N TRP A 381 4.59 -27.33 13.84
CA TRP A 381 3.39 -26.49 13.71
C TRP A 381 2.97 -26.38 12.24
N GLU A 382 1.79 -26.88 11.91
CA GLU A 382 1.29 -26.93 10.53
C GLU A 382 0.80 -25.57 10.05
N ARG A 383 0.82 -25.38 8.73
CA ARG A 383 0.28 -24.17 8.09
C ARG A 383 -1.22 -24.07 8.35
N PHE A 384 -1.70 -22.90 8.76
CA PHE A 384 -3.09 -22.66 9.17
C PHE A 384 -3.56 -23.49 10.38
N GLN A 385 -2.64 -24.04 11.18
CA GLN A 385 -2.98 -24.67 12.44
C GLN A 385 -3.51 -23.63 13.44
N THR A 386 -4.54 -24.01 14.19
CA THR A 386 -5.14 -23.22 15.28
C THR A 386 -4.76 -23.81 16.63
N VAL A 387 -5.00 -23.04 17.71
CA VAL A 387 -4.82 -23.52 19.09
C VAL A 387 -5.77 -24.69 19.35
N SER A 388 -5.25 -25.74 20.00
CA SER A 388 -6.02 -26.93 20.40
C SER A 388 -6.99 -26.68 21.54
#